data_AF-D6Y3T2-F1
#
_entry.id   AF-D6Y3T2-F1
#
_cell.length_a   1.000
_cell.length_b   1.000
_cell.length_c   1.000
_cell.angle_alpha   90.00
_cell.angle_beta   90.00
_cell.angle_gamma   90.00
#
_symmetry.space_group_name_H-M   'P 1'
#
loop_
_entity.id
_entity.type
_entity.pdbx_description
1 polymer ?
#
loop_
_entity_poly.entity_id
_entity_poly.type
_entity_poly.pdbx_seq_one_letter_code
_entity_poly.pdbx_strand_id
1 'polypeptide(L)' 'MQHPDDERPVDLCEDGLPVLPDQTSDDTDLGWGEWRSDSDVSRYLEERPPHWDEYV' A
#
# COMPACT_ATOMS: atom_id res chain seq x y z
N MET A 1 -9.66 -28.49 -9.33
CA MET A 1 -10.00 -27.08 -9.60
C MET A 1 -10.06 -26.40 -8.25
N GLN A 2 -9.26 -25.37 -8.03
CA GLN A 2 -9.36 -24.57 -6.80
C GLN A 2 -10.62 -23.71 -6.95
N HIS A 3 -11.48 -23.73 -5.94
CA HIS A 3 -12.65 -22.85 -5.92
C HIS A 3 -12.20 -21.38 -5.92
N PRO A 4 -12.98 -20.46 -6.52
CA PRO A 4 -12.75 -19.03 -6.40
C PRO A 4 -12.69 -18.62 -4.92
N ASP A 5 -11.77 -17.70 -4.60
CA ASP A 5 -11.48 -17.29 -3.23
C ASP A 5 -12.72 -16.75 -2.49
N ASP A 6 -13.63 -16.13 -3.27
CA ASP A 6 -14.89 -15.54 -2.81
C ASP A 6 -15.89 -16.56 -2.23
N GLU A 7 -15.74 -17.85 -2.52
CA GLU A 7 -16.63 -18.92 -2.00
C GLU A 7 -16.13 -19.53 -0.67
N ARG A 8 -15.00 -19.06 -0.12
CA ARG A 8 -14.46 -19.61 1.13
C ARG A 8 -15.28 -19.13 2.33
N PRO A 9 -15.74 -20.03 3.20
CA PRO A 9 -16.46 -19.64 4.40
C PRO A 9 -15.53 -18.85 5.34
N VAL A 10 -15.98 -17.66 5.78
CA VAL A 10 -15.31 -16.85 6.80
C VAL A 10 -15.92 -17.20 8.16
N ASP A 11 -15.13 -17.80 9.04
CA ASP A 11 -15.53 -18.08 10.41
C ASP A 11 -15.46 -16.80 11.25
N LEU A 12 -16.57 -16.07 11.29
CA LEU A 12 -16.77 -14.92 12.17
C LEU A 12 -17.37 -15.46 13.47
N CYS A 13 -16.53 -15.83 14.44
CA CYS A 13 -16.98 -16.36 15.74
C CYS A 13 -18.14 -15.53 16.33
N GLU A 14 -19.19 -16.20 16.80
CA GLU A 14 -20.42 -15.56 17.33
C GLU A 14 -20.17 -14.66 18.56
N ASP A 15 -19.08 -14.90 19.30
CA ASP A 15 -18.69 -14.13 20.49
C ASP A 15 -18.06 -12.75 20.17
N GLY A 16 -18.04 -12.37 18.88
CA GLY A 16 -17.51 -11.09 18.42
C GLY A 16 -15.98 -11.12 18.38
N LEU A 17 -15.42 -10.75 17.23
CA LEU A 17 -13.99 -10.47 17.16
C LEU A 17 -13.69 -9.28 18.09
N PRO A 18 -12.55 -9.27 18.80
CA PRO A 18 -12.13 -8.10 19.55
C PRO A 18 -12.09 -6.91 18.59
N VAL A 19 -12.78 -5.83 18.95
CA VAL A 19 -12.79 -4.60 18.17
C VAL A 19 -11.35 -4.09 18.11
N LEU A 20 -10.77 -4.16 16.91
CA LEU A 20 -9.46 -3.58 16.64
C LEU A 20 -9.56 -2.04 16.73
N PRO A 21 -8.47 -1.36 17.11
CA PRO A 21 -8.41 0.09 17.00
C PRO A 21 -8.67 0.55 15.56
N ASP A 22 -9.20 1.76 15.40
CA ASP A 22 -9.49 2.36 14.09
C ASP A 22 -8.24 2.44 13.17
N GLN A 23 -7.04 2.50 13.77
CA GLN A 23 -5.77 2.40 13.06
C GLN A 23 -4.91 1.26 13.63
N THR A 24 -4.22 0.55 12.74
CA THR A 24 -3.28 -0.50 13.14
C THR A 24 -1.96 0.11 13.60
N SER A 25 -1.19 -0.59 14.43
CA SER A 25 0.12 -0.08 14.89
C SER A 25 1.17 0.08 13.78
N ASP A 26 0.95 -0.59 12.64
CA ASP A 26 1.82 -0.54 11.46
C ASP A 26 1.42 0.59 10.49
N ASP A 27 0.23 1.16 10.68
CA ASP A 27 -0.29 2.29 9.90
C ASP A 27 0.40 3.59 10.33
N THR A 28 1.62 3.74 9.85
CA THR A 28 2.45 4.93 10.08
C THR A 28 2.76 5.59 8.75
N ASP A 29 2.75 6.91 8.72
CA ASP A 29 3.24 7.68 7.56
C ASP A 29 4.77 7.54 7.36
N LEU A 30 5.46 6.78 8.24
CA LEU A 30 6.89 6.54 8.15
C LEU A 30 7.20 5.76 6.86
N GLY A 31 8.05 6.36 6.01
CA GLY A 31 8.35 5.81 4.69
C GLY A 31 7.29 6.10 3.62
N TRP A 32 6.13 6.63 4.01
CA TRP A 32 5.04 7.05 3.12
C TRP A 32 5.00 8.57 3.02
N GLY A 33 5.90 9.13 2.20
CA GLY A 33 5.90 10.58 1.93
C GLY A 33 6.78 11.41 2.85
N GLU A 34 7.74 10.79 3.57
CA GLU A 34 8.87 11.55 4.10
C GLU A 34 9.45 12.43 2.99
N TRP A 35 9.64 13.71 3.34
CA TRP A 35 10.09 14.70 2.38
C TRP A 35 11.43 14.26 1.82
N ARG A 36 11.44 13.96 0.51
CA ARG A 36 12.66 13.61 -0.20
C ARG A 36 13.68 14.71 0.03
N SER A 37 14.92 14.32 0.30
CA SER A 37 16.01 15.27 0.31
C SER A 37 16.06 15.96 -1.06
N ASP A 38 16.33 17.26 -1.11
CA ASP A 38 16.42 18.02 -2.37
C ASP A 38 17.43 17.39 -3.36
N SER A 39 18.37 16.59 -2.82
CA SER A 39 19.36 15.78 -3.54
C SER A 39 18.79 14.67 -4.43
N ASP A 40 17.55 14.22 -4.23
CA ASP A 40 17.02 13.06 -4.96
C ASP A 40 16.38 13.42 -6.31
N VAL A 41 16.03 14.70 -6.51
CA VAL A 41 15.35 15.16 -7.73
C VAL A 41 16.22 14.92 -8.97
N SER A 42 17.51 15.24 -8.90
CA SER A 42 18.45 15.05 -10.01
C SER A 42 18.55 13.59 -10.45
N ARG A 43 18.61 12.66 -9.48
CA ARG A 43 18.66 11.21 -9.74
C ARG A 43 17.38 10.71 -10.41
N TYR A 44 16.21 11.15 -9.95
CA TYR A 44 14.94 10.73 -10.55
C TYR A 44 14.74 11.24 -11.98
N LEU A 45 15.29 12.42 -12.31
CA LEU A 45 15.28 12.94 -13.67
C LEU A 45 16.21 12.15 -14.61
N GLU A 46 17.38 11.71 -14.12
CA GLU A 46 18.29 10.85 -14.88
C GLU A 46 17.72 9.44 -15.08
N GLU A 47 17.00 8.89 -14.10
CA GLU A 47 16.43 7.53 -14.12
C GLU A 47 15.01 7.45 -14.69
N ARG A 48 14.56 8.50 -15.39
CA ARG A 48 13.20 8.61 -15.90
C ARG A 48 12.83 7.45 -16.84
N PRO A 49 11.79 6.65 -16.54
CA PRO A 49 11.31 5.63 -17.46
C PRO A 49 10.76 6.20 -18.78
N PRO A 50 10.79 5.40 -19.86
CA PRO A 50 10.43 5.86 -21.21
C PRO A 50 9.01 6.44 -21.36
N HIS A 51 8.05 5.96 -20.55
CA HIS A 51 6.64 6.35 -20.63
C HIS A 51 6.31 7.71 -19.99
N TRP A 52 7.27 8.35 -19.32
CA TRP A 52 7.03 9.60 -18.58
C TRP A 52 6.79 10.80 -19.52
N ASP A 53 7.30 10.78 -20.76
CA ASP A 53 6.94 11.78 -21.80
C ASP A 53 5.82 11.33 -22.72
N GLU A 54 5.33 10.11 -22.60
CA GLU A 54 4.41 9.52 -23.58
C GLU A 54 2.98 10.11 -23.50
N TYR A 55 2.76 11.03 -22.56
CA TYR A 55 1.51 11.77 -22.35
C TYR A 55 1.63 13.28 -22.63
N VAL A 56 2.38 13.68 -23.67
CA VAL A 56 2.37 15.05 -24.22
C VAL A 56 1.79 15.05 -25.62
#